data_AF-A0A960FW73-F1
#
_entry.id   AF-A0A960FW73-F1
#
_cell.length_a   1.000
_cell.length_b   1.000
_cell.length_c   1.000
_cell.angle_alpha   90.00
_cell.angle_beta   90.00
_cell.angle_gamma   90.00
#
_symmetry.space_group_name_H-M   'P 1'
#
loop_
_entity.id
_entity.type
_entity.pdbx_description
1 polymer ?
#
loop_
_entity_poly.entity_id
_entity_poly.type
_entity_poly.pdbx_seq_one_letter_code
_entity_poly.pdbx_strand_id
1 'polypeptide(L)'
;QKCRNPFRSILVRAVELAYALEEAVRVIDDWQGAAAPAIEVPVRAGVGHGATEAPRGLLYHRYRIAEDGSIGEATIVPPTSQNQLAVEGDLRAFVQERLEMPDEQLSYQCETAIRNYDPCISCATHFLDLRVERR
;
A
#
# COMPACT_ATOMS: atom_id res chain seq x y z
N GLN A 1 8.64 22.16 7.46
CA GLN A 1 9.83 21.32 7.75
C GLN A 1 9.57 19.93 7.17
N LYS A 2 10.54 19.24 6.54
CA LYS A 2 10.34 17.87 6.01
C LYS A 2 10.74 16.83 7.07
N CYS A 3 9.85 15.90 7.41
CA CYS A 3 10.18 14.77 8.28
C CYS A 3 10.85 13.67 7.45
N ARG A 4 12.07 13.25 7.82
CA ARG A 4 12.82 12.17 7.17
C ARG A 4 13.11 10.99 8.10
N ASN A 5 12.48 10.95 9.26
CA ASN A 5 12.72 9.92 10.26
C ASN A 5 11.58 8.87 10.20
N PRO A 6 11.85 7.64 9.73
CA PRO A 6 10.82 6.59 9.63
C PRO A 6 10.25 6.19 11.00
N PHE A 7 11.00 6.38 12.09
CA PHE A 7 10.50 6.13 13.45
C PHE A 7 9.46 7.15 13.94
N ARG A 8 9.17 8.19 13.15
CA ARG A 8 8.05 9.11 13.39
C ARG A 8 6.77 8.68 12.66
N SER A 9 6.78 7.56 11.95
CA SER A 9 5.65 7.07 11.14
C SER A 9 4.35 6.94 11.93
N ILE A 10 4.42 6.49 13.20
CA ILE A 10 3.23 6.34 14.06
C ILE A 10 2.61 7.70 14.37
N LEU A 11 3.43 8.73 14.61
CA LEU A 11 2.93 10.08 14.85
C LEU A 11 2.27 10.65 13.59
N VAL A 12 2.86 10.42 12.42
CA VAL A 12 2.29 10.86 11.13
C VAL A 12 0.95 10.15 10.88
N ARG A 13 0.91 8.82 11.02
CA ARG A 13 -0.32 8.03 10.84
C ARG A 13 -1.40 8.38 11.87
N ALA A 14 -1.03 8.78 13.09
CA ALA A 14 -2.01 9.26 14.07
C ALA A 14 -2.69 10.56 13.62
N VAL A 15 -1.93 11.47 12.98
CA VAL A 15 -2.50 12.68 12.37
C VAL A 15 -3.40 12.33 11.19
N GLU A 16 -2.98 11.40 10.32
CA GLU A 16 -3.82 10.92 9.21
C GLU A 16 -5.11 10.27 9.71
N LEU A 17 -5.06 9.50 10.80
CA LEU A 17 -6.23 8.90 11.41
C LEU A 17 -7.20 9.95 11.95
N ALA A 18 -6.69 10.96 12.66
CA ALA A 18 -7.51 12.07 13.16
C ALA A 18 -8.21 12.79 12.00
N TYR A 19 -7.45 13.12 10.94
CA TYR A 19 -7.99 13.74 9.74
C TYR A 19 -9.03 12.86 9.04
N ALA A 20 -8.77 11.56 8.88
CA ALA A 20 -9.70 10.63 8.24
C ALA A 20 -11.02 10.52 9.02
N LEU A 21 -10.98 10.59 10.35
CA LEU A 21 -12.17 10.62 11.20
C LEU A 21 -12.95 11.93 11.04
N GLU A 22 -12.26 13.07 11.03
CA GLU A 22 -12.88 14.38 10.78
C GLU A 22 -13.56 14.43 9.39
N GLU A 23 -12.87 13.96 8.36
CA GLU A 23 -13.42 13.88 6.99
C GLU A 23 -14.60 12.93 6.89
N ALA A 24 -14.56 11.78 7.60
CA ALA A 24 -15.70 10.87 7.64
C ALA A 24 -16.94 11.54 8.24
N VAL A 25 -16.78 12.26 9.36
CA VAL A 25 -17.88 13.02 9.97
C VAL A 25 -18.39 14.10 9.00
N ARG A 26 -17.49 14.88 8.39
CA ARG A 26 -17.86 15.90 7.41
C ARG A 26 -18.65 15.32 6.24
N VAL A 27 -18.21 14.20 5.66
CA VAL A 27 -18.91 13.53 4.55
C VAL A 27 -20.31 13.06 4.96
N ILE A 28 -20.48 12.59 6.21
CA ILE A 28 -21.78 12.18 6.75
C ILE A 28 -22.69 13.40 6.96
N ASP A 29 -22.17 14.46 7.57
CA ASP A 29 -22.94 15.67 7.87
C ASP A 29 -23.36 16.43 6.60
N ASP A 30 -22.49 16.45 5.58
CA ASP A 30 -22.75 17.07 4.28
C ASP A 30 -23.66 16.22 3.37
N TRP A 31 -24.04 15.01 3.79
CA TRP A 31 -24.80 14.09 2.97
C TRP A 31 -26.25 14.56 2.77
N GLN A 32 -26.61 14.90 1.51
CA GLN A 32 -27.96 15.35 1.14
C GLN A 32 -28.82 14.25 0.49
N GLY A 33 -28.39 12.99 0.58
CA GLY A 33 -29.00 11.86 -0.14
C GLY A 33 -28.21 11.45 -1.39
N ALA A 34 -28.27 10.18 -1.75
CA ALA A 34 -27.66 9.66 -2.98
C ALA A 34 -28.61 9.79 -4.17
N ALA A 35 -28.03 9.96 -5.36
CA ALA A 35 -28.64 9.48 -6.60
C ALA A 35 -28.75 7.94 -6.58
N ALA A 36 -29.11 7.31 -7.70
CA ALA A 36 -29.04 5.86 -7.82
C ALA A 36 -27.64 5.35 -7.37
N PRO A 37 -27.57 4.26 -6.58
CA PRO A 37 -26.30 3.77 -5.99
C PRO A 37 -25.32 3.23 -7.04
N ALA A 38 -25.77 3.08 -8.28
CA ALA A 38 -24.97 2.74 -9.43
C ALA A 38 -25.60 3.36 -10.68
N ILE A 39 -24.78 3.52 -11.72
CA ILE A 39 -25.23 3.86 -13.07
C ILE A 39 -24.95 2.68 -13.98
N GLU A 40 -25.73 2.54 -15.05
CA GLU A 40 -25.44 1.57 -16.09
C GLU A 40 -24.18 2.01 -16.84
N VAL A 41 -23.17 1.13 -16.88
CA VAL A 41 -21.92 1.37 -17.60
C VAL A 41 -21.84 0.34 -18.72
N PRO A 42 -22.13 0.72 -19.97
CA PRO A 42 -22.02 -0.21 -21.09
C PRO A 42 -20.55 -0.61 -21.28
N VAL A 43 -20.32 -1.91 -21.50
CA VAL A 43 -18.99 -2.45 -21.75
C VAL A 43 -18.38 -1.79 -22.98
N ARG A 44 -17.12 -1.37 -22.85
CA ARG A 44 -16.32 -0.84 -23.94
C ARG A 44 -14.92 -1.41 -23.86
N ALA A 45 -14.41 -1.90 -24.98
CA ALA A 45 -13.01 -2.26 -25.08
C ALA A 45 -12.15 -1.00 -24.87
N GLY A 46 -11.04 -1.15 -24.14
CA GLY A 46 -10.18 -0.01 -23.85
C GLY A 46 -9.17 -0.27 -22.74
N VAL A 47 -8.42 0.77 -22.41
CA VAL A 47 -7.46 0.77 -21.30
C VAL A 47 -7.94 1.77 -20.25
N GLY A 48 -8.15 1.29 -19.03
CA GLY A 48 -8.52 2.09 -17.87
C GLY A 48 -7.37 2.18 -16.87
N HIS A 49 -7.24 3.34 -16.23
CA HIS A 49 -6.27 3.59 -15.17
C HIS A 49 -7.01 4.07 -13.93
N GLY A 50 -6.57 3.63 -12.76
CA GLY A 50 -7.07 4.09 -11.46
C GLY A 50 -5.91 4.34 -10.52
N ALA A 51 -5.93 5.46 -9.82
CA ALA A 51 -4.95 5.79 -8.80
C ALA A 51 -5.68 6.32 -7.57
N THR A 52 -5.34 5.80 -6.40
CA THR A 52 -5.90 6.22 -5.11
C THR A 52 -4.81 6.23 -4.05
N GLU A 53 -4.95 7.07 -3.03
CA GLU A 53 -4.11 6.96 -1.83
C GLU A 53 -4.70 5.89 -0.93
N ALA A 54 -4.01 4.75 -0.84
CA ALA A 54 -4.28 3.76 0.19
C ALA A 54 -3.55 4.16 1.48
N PRO A 55 -3.90 3.60 2.66
CA PRO A 55 -3.25 3.97 3.92
C PRO A 55 -1.73 3.75 3.99
N ARG A 56 -1.16 3.03 3.00
CA ARG A 56 0.27 2.69 2.92
C ARG A 56 1.00 3.43 1.79
N GLY A 57 0.31 4.37 1.12
CA GLY A 57 0.78 5.15 -0.03
C GLY A 57 -0.05 4.92 -1.29
N LEU A 58 0.49 5.35 -2.43
CA LEU A 58 -0.19 5.32 -3.73
C LEU A 58 -0.51 3.88 -4.18
N LEU A 59 -1.76 3.62 -4.51
CA LEU A 59 -2.22 2.40 -5.16
C LEU A 59 -2.59 2.72 -6.62
N TYR A 60 -1.89 2.09 -7.57
CA TYR A 60 -2.11 2.29 -9.00
C TYR A 60 -2.55 1.00 -9.68
N HIS A 61 -3.60 1.08 -10.48
CA HIS A 61 -4.17 -0.02 -11.24
C HIS A 61 -4.30 0.38 -12.71
N ARG A 62 -4.02 -0.56 -13.61
CA ARG A 62 -4.30 -0.46 -15.04
C ARG A 62 -4.95 -1.74 -15.53
N TYR A 63 -6.01 -1.60 -16.30
CA TYR A 63 -6.73 -2.73 -16.88
C TYR A 63 -6.91 -2.54 -18.38
N ARG A 64 -6.73 -3.60 -19.16
CA ARG A 64 -7.15 -3.67 -20.57
C ARG A 64 -8.40 -4.53 -20.65
N ILE A 65 -9.49 -3.93 -21.11
CA ILE A 65 -10.81 -4.56 -21.25
C ILE A 65 -11.03 -4.89 -22.74
N ALA A 66 -11.52 -6.09 -23.03
CA ALA A 66 -11.90 -6.53 -24.38
C ALA A 66 -13.36 -6.16 -24.72
N GLU A 67 -13.78 -6.40 -25.97
CA GLU A 67 -15.13 -6.06 -26.44
C GLU A 67 -16.24 -6.81 -25.69
N ASP A 68 -15.96 -8.04 -25.25
CA ASP A 68 -16.87 -8.87 -24.44
C ASP A 68 -16.87 -8.49 -22.95
N GLY A 69 -16.06 -7.50 -22.55
CA GLY A 69 -15.94 -7.03 -21.17
C GLY A 69 -14.94 -7.81 -20.31
N SER A 70 -14.25 -8.81 -20.88
CA SER A 70 -13.22 -9.53 -20.16
C SER A 70 -11.97 -8.67 -19.92
N ILE A 71 -11.28 -8.91 -18.79
CA ILE A 71 -9.99 -8.30 -18.51
C ILE A 71 -8.92 -9.09 -19.25
N GLY A 72 -8.36 -8.51 -20.31
CA GLY A 72 -7.26 -9.10 -21.07
C GLY A 72 -5.88 -8.83 -20.46
N GLU A 73 -5.75 -7.81 -19.61
CA GLU A 73 -4.51 -7.46 -18.92
C GLU A 73 -4.81 -6.69 -17.63
N ALA A 74 -4.07 -6.97 -16.57
CA ALA A 74 -4.12 -6.23 -15.32
C ALA A 74 -2.70 -5.92 -14.84
N THR A 75 -2.43 -4.65 -14.55
CA THR A 75 -1.23 -4.20 -13.85
C THR A 75 -1.66 -3.57 -12.53
N ILE A 76 -1.17 -4.10 -11.41
CA ILE A 76 -1.44 -3.58 -10.08
C ILE A 76 -0.10 -3.22 -9.46
N VAL A 77 0.05 -1.97 -9.04
CA VAL A 77 1.23 -1.43 -8.38
C VAL A 77 0.81 -1.00 -6.97
N PRO A 78 0.90 -1.91 -5.98
CA PRO A 78 0.50 -1.64 -4.62
C PRO A 78 1.52 -0.74 -3.89
N PRO A 79 1.13 -0.07 -2.79
CA PRO A 79 2.01 0.88 -2.12
C PRO A 79 3.27 0.24 -1.52
N THR A 80 3.11 -0.94 -0.89
CA THR A 80 4.22 -1.62 -0.21
C THR A 80 5.33 -2.06 -1.18
N SER A 81 4.99 -2.48 -2.41
CA SER A 81 6.02 -2.86 -3.40
C SER A 81 6.80 -1.63 -3.90
N GLN A 82 6.15 -0.47 -4.02
CA GLN A 82 6.82 0.79 -4.34
C GLN A 82 7.79 1.23 -3.23
N ASN A 83 7.42 1.01 -1.97
CA ASN A 83 8.24 1.35 -0.82
C ASN A 83 9.41 0.38 -0.56
N GLN A 84 9.46 -0.76 -1.24
CA GLN A 84 10.46 -1.80 -0.98
C GLN A 84 11.90 -1.28 -1.10
N LEU A 85 12.19 -0.48 -2.13
CA LEU A 85 13.53 0.09 -2.31
C LEU A 85 13.94 1.00 -1.15
N ALA A 86 13.00 1.79 -0.62
CA ALA A 86 13.23 2.66 0.54
C ALA A 86 13.45 1.82 1.81
N VAL A 87 12.62 0.80 2.04
CA VAL A 87 12.78 -0.13 3.18
C VAL A 87 14.15 -0.79 3.16
N GLU A 88 14.58 -1.33 2.02
CA GLU A 88 15.89 -1.99 1.89
C GLU A 88 17.06 -1.01 2.07
N GLY A 89 16.94 0.19 1.51
CA GLY A 89 17.93 1.26 1.65
C GLY A 89 18.11 1.70 3.10
N ASP A 90 16.99 1.99 3.78
CA ASP A 90 16.98 2.40 5.18
C ASP A 90 17.48 1.29 6.10
N LEU A 91 17.08 0.03 5.84
CA LEU A 91 17.54 -1.11 6.62
C LEU A 91 19.05 -1.31 6.49
N ARG A 92 19.59 -1.18 5.26
CA ARG A 92 21.03 -1.25 5.02
C ARG A 92 21.77 -0.16 5.78
N ALA A 93 21.32 1.09 5.68
CA ALA A 93 21.92 2.22 6.40
C ALA A 93 21.85 2.02 7.92
N PHE A 94 20.71 1.53 8.42
CA PHE A 94 20.48 1.25 9.84
C PHE A 94 21.44 0.18 10.39
N VAL A 95 21.61 -0.93 9.67
CA VAL A 95 22.46 -2.06 10.08
C VAL A 95 23.94 -1.70 10.02
N GLN A 96 24.38 -0.98 8.99
CA GLN A 96 25.81 -0.65 8.78
C GLN A 96 26.45 0.07 9.97
N GLU A 97 25.69 0.89 10.69
CA GLU A 97 26.17 1.60 11.88
C GLU A 97 26.09 0.78 13.18
N ARG A 98 25.53 -0.44 13.13
CA ARG A 98 25.11 -1.23 14.32
C ARG A 98 25.61 -2.66 14.28
N LEU A 99 26.65 -2.95 13.51
CA LEU A 99 27.20 -4.31 13.33
C LEU A 99 27.77 -4.93 14.61
N GLU A 100 28.13 -4.13 15.61
CA GLU A 100 28.62 -4.61 16.90
C GLU A 100 27.49 -5.00 17.88
N MET A 101 26.24 -4.74 17.51
CA MET A 101 25.07 -5.06 18.34
C MET A 101 24.80 -6.58 18.34
N PRO A 102 24.36 -7.16 19.48
CA PRO A 102 23.93 -8.55 19.51
C PRO A 102 22.81 -8.84 18.49
N ASP A 103 22.90 -9.97 17.80
CA ASP A 103 21.99 -10.35 16.70
C ASP A 103 20.51 -10.28 17.07
N GLU A 104 20.13 -10.69 18.29
CA GLU A 104 18.75 -10.64 18.77
C GLU A 104 18.24 -9.20 18.83
N GLN A 105 19.04 -8.29 19.40
CA GLN A 105 18.70 -6.89 19.54
C GLN A 105 18.66 -6.19 18.17
N LEU A 106 19.63 -6.50 17.30
CA LEU A 106 19.68 -5.95 15.95
C LEU A 106 18.48 -6.42 15.12
N SER A 107 18.12 -7.71 15.21
CA SER A 107 16.95 -8.28 14.53
C SER A 107 15.66 -7.58 14.97
N TYR A 108 15.45 -7.42 16.28
CA TYR A 108 14.28 -6.71 16.81
C TYR A 108 14.18 -5.27 16.28
N GLN A 109 15.30 -4.55 16.23
CA GLN A 109 15.33 -3.17 15.72
C GLN A 109 15.09 -3.11 14.21
N CYS A 110 15.65 -4.04 13.44
CA CYS A 110 15.41 -4.20 12.02
C CYS A 110 13.93 -4.43 11.71
N GLU A 111 13.28 -5.35 12.43
CA GLU A 111 11.86 -5.58 12.27
C GLU A 111 11.03 -4.34 12.65
N THR A 112 11.44 -3.61 13.70
CA THR A 112 10.78 -2.34 14.08
C THR A 112 10.91 -1.31 12.96
N ALA A 113 12.09 -1.17 12.35
CA ALA A 113 12.32 -0.29 11.22
C ALA A 113 11.43 -0.67 10.02
N ILE A 114 11.31 -1.97 9.71
CA ILE A 114 10.40 -2.47 8.67
C ILE A 114 8.93 -2.15 9.01
N ARG A 115 8.49 -2.41 10.25
CA ARG A 115 7.10 -2.16 10.70
C ARG A 115 6.70 -0.68 10.66
N ASN A 116 7.66 0.24 10.74
CA ASN A 116 7.40 1.66 10.58
C ASN A 116 6.88 2.03 9.17
N TYR A 117 7.12 1.19 8.17
CA TYR A 117 6.56 1.33 6.82
C TYR A 117 5.14 0.75 6.67
N ASP A 118 4.60 0.11 7.72
CA ASP A 118 3.31 -0.59 7.69
C ASP A 118 3.17 -1.53 6.48
N PRO A 119 4.12 -2.46 6.26
CA PRO A 119 4.12 -3.26 5.05
C PRO A 119 2.91 -4.22 5.04
N CYS A 120 2.09 -4.15 3.99
CA CYS A 120 1.13 -5.21 3.69
C CYS A 120 1.79 -6.20 2.72
N ILE A 121 2.45 -7.24 3.26
CA ILE A 121 3.17 -8.24 2.43
C ILE A 121 2.22 -8.94 1.46
N SER A 122 1.03 -9.33 1.92
CA SER A 122 -0.01 -9.93 1.06
C SER A 122 -0.48 -9.02 -0.07
N CYS A 123 -0.42 -7.69 0.13
CA CYS A 123 -0.74 -6.72 -0.92
C CYS A 123 0.44 -6.54 -1.89
N ALA A 124 1.68 -6.68 -1.41
CA ALA A 124 2.91 -6.39 -2.17
C ALA A 124 3.31 -7.51 -3.13
N THR A 125 2.91 -8.75 -2.84
CA THR A 125 3.29 -9.93 -3.62
C THR A 125 2.07 -10.59 -4.25
N HIS A 126 2.05 -10.71 -5.57
CA HIS A 126 1.04 -11.48 -6.31
C HIS A 126 1.57 -12.87 -6.73
N PHE A 127 2.39 -13.50 -5.88
CA PHE A 127 3.15 -14.69 -6.25
C PHE A 127 2.94 -15.80 -5.22
N LEU A 128 2.44 -16.93 -5.72
CA LEU A 128 2.83 -18.25 -5.24
C LEU A 128 2.79 -19.20 -6.44
N ASP A 129 3.96 -19.52 -6.99
CA ASP A 129 4.09 -20.59 -7.98
C ASP A 129 4.41 -21.89 -7.24
N LEU A 130 3.36 -22.64 -6.91
CA LEU A 130 3.45 -23.81 -6.03
C LEU A 130 3.58 -25.10 -6.84
N ARG A 131 4.76 -25.73 -6.80
CA ARG A 131 4.96 -27.09 -7.29
C ARG A 131 5.06 -28.06 -6.11
N VAL A 132 4.00 -28.82 -5.86
CA VAL A 132 3.97 -29.84 -4.80
C VAL A 132 4.21 -31.22 -5.41
N GLU A 133 5.32 -31.84 -5.09
CA GLU A 133 5.55 -33.27 -5.34
C GLU A 133 5.28 -34.03 -4.05
N ARG A 134 4.29 -34.94 -4.08
CA ARG A 134 3.98 -35.83 -2.95
C ARG A 134 4.56 -37.21 -3.25
N ARG A 135 5.20 -37.80 -2.25
CA ARG A 135 5.62 -39.21 -2.25
C ARG A 135 4.45 -40.11 -1.85
#